data_AF-A0A7W8DPS6-F1
#
_entry.id   AF-A0A7W8DPS6-F1
#
_cell.length_a   1.000
_cell.length_b   1.000
_cell.length_c   1.000
_cell.angle_alpha   90.00
_cell.angle_beta   90.00
_cell.angle_gamma   90.00
#
_symmetry.space_group_name_H-M   'P 1'
#
loop_
_entity.id
_entity.type
_entity.pdbx_description
1 polymer ?
#
loop_
_entity_poly.entity_id
_entity_poly.type
_entity_poly.pdbx_seq_one_letter_code
_entity_poly.pdbx_strand_id
1 'polypeptide(L)'
;MSTPRLLCWSFATVVTISSLSSCALAPLETVGWASPKAKAGSPLQAGVRYEVRKALAAGVPFRPQEMKRYYFVMEAPRPPLMAATQVSGRRMTVRTTAYCHDEDDHIVYGVKNALGTPLKFGSVRSAAADWSRYPVGTRFRIAGQPDVVYEVDDYGSALVGTGTIDLYKPTQGQMNDWGVRHVDIEVIQWGSYQRSMDIMRDRTKWPHVRRMVEDIETKVYQVTAQSLRGPMTASL
;
A
#
# COMPACT_ATOMS: atom_id res chain seq x y z
N MET A 1 1.42 -53.49 -68.22
CA MET A 1 1.55 -52.13 -68.81
C MET A 1 1.54 -51.12 -67.68
N SER A 2 2.47 -50.16 -67.77
CA SER A 2 2.65 -48.96 -66.94
C SER A 2 3.09 -49.08 -65.47
N THR A 3 4.28 -48.52 -65.28
CA THR A 3 4.92 -48.02 -64.05
C THR A 3 4.39 -46.60 -63.72
N PRO A 4 5.04 -45.80 -62.84
CA PRO A 4 4.60 -45.50 -61.46
C PRO A 4 4.33 -43.99 -61.26
N ARG A 5 4.00 -43.55 -60.03
CA ARG A 5 4.43 -42.24 -59.49
C ARG A 5 4.19 -42.13 -57.99
N LEU A 6 5.30 -42.12 -57.26
CA LEU A 6 5.44 -41.61 -55.90
C LEU A 6 5.17 -40.10 -55.91
N LEU A 7 4.42 -39.60 -54.93
CA LEU A 7 4.39 -38.18 -54.60
C LEU A 7 4.66 -38.02 -53.10
N CYS A 8 5.89 -37.63 -52.82
CA CYS A 8 6.40 -37.19 -51.53
C CYS A 8 5.84 -35.79 -51.25
N TRP A 9 5.17 -35.56 -50.12
CA TRP A 9 4.78 -34.23 -49.67
C TRP A 9 5.52 -33.92 -48.37
N SER A 10 6.54 -33.07 -48.48
CA SER A 10 7.25 -32.46 -47.36
C SER A 10 6.40 -31.30 -46.82
N PHE A 11 6.02 -31.36 -45.54
CA PHE A 11 5.47 -30.20 -44.83
C PHE A 11 6.62 -29.28 -44.42
N ALA A 12 6.72 -28.12 -45.05
CA ALA A 12 7.58 -27.03 -44.60
C ALA A 12 6.75 -26.06 -43.74
N THR A 13 7.02 -26.03 -42.44
CA THR A 13 6.41 -25.09 -41.50
C THR A 13 7.06 -23.71 -41.67
N VAL A 14 6.35 -22.78 -42.31
CA VAL A 14 6.78 -21.37 -42.40
C VAL A 14 6.38 -20.66 -41.11
N VAL A 15 7.37 -20.24 -40.32
CA VAL A 15 7.19 -19.34 -39.18
C VAL A 15 7.02 -17.92 -39.71
N THR A 16 5.81 -17.36 -39.56
CA THR A 16 5.52 -15.96 -39.87
C THR A 16 5.92 -15.08 -38.69
N ILE A 17 7.02 -14.35 -38.84
CA ILE A 17 7.40 -13.25 -37.93
C ILE A 17 6.63 -12.00 -38.39
N SER A 18 5.56 -11.65 -37.70
CA SER A 18 4.83 -10.40 -37.91
C SER A 18 5.57 -9.24 -37.24
N SER A 19 6.37 -8.49 -38.02
CA SER A 19 6.91 -7.20 -37.61
C SER A 19 5.87 -6.10 -37.89
N LEU A 20 5.35 -5.49 -36.83
CA LEU A 20 4.52 -4.28 -36.95
C LEU A 20 5.43 -3.09 -37.27
N SER A 21 5.70 -2.88 -38.55
CA SER A 21 6.27 -1.63 -39.07
C SER A 21 5.12 -0.68 -39.37
N SER A 22 4.86 0.27 -38.48
CA SER A 22 3.84 1.31 -38.69
C SER A 22 4.54 2.65 -38.96
N CYS A 23 4.85 2.88 -40.23
CA CYS A 23 5.20 4.19 -40.76
C CYS A 23 4.53 4.35 -42.13
N ALA A 24 3.26 4.74 -42.14
CA ALA A 24 2.62 5.27 -43.34
C ALA A 24 2.59 6.81 -43.22
N LEU A 25 3.50 7.47 -43.93
CA LEU A 25 3.41 8.90 -44.22
C LEU A 25 2.38 9.08 -45.34
N ALA A 26 1.28 9.79 -45.06
CA ALA A 26 0.34 10.22 -46.08
C ALA A 26 1.00 11.25 -47.02
N PRO A 27 0.63 11.28 -48.31
CA PRO A 27 1.19 12.25 -49.25
C PRO A 27 0.71 13.67 -48.93
N LEU A 28 1.59 14.61 -49.24
CA LEU A 28 1.53 16.04 -49.01
C LEU A 28 0.29 16.67 -49.66
N GLU A 29 -0.74 16.97 -48.87
CA GLU A 29 -1.77 17.95 -49.25
C GLU A 29 -1.43 19.35 -48.72
N THR A 30 -1.84 20.31 -49.52
CA THR A 30 -1.53 21.74 -49.50
C THR A 30 -1.76 22.43 -48.16
N VAL A 31 -0.81 23.29 -47.79
CA VAL A 31 -0.76 24.11 -46.57
C VAL A 31 -1.95 25.07 -46.49
N GLY A 32 -2.91 24.77 -45.60
CA GLY A 32 -3.70 25.78 -44.91
C GLY A 32 -3.03 26.09 -43.56
N TRP A 33 -2.74 27.37 -43.28
CA TRP A 33 -2.24 27.82 -41.98
C TRP A 33 -3.32 27.65 -40.89
N ALA A 34 -3.42 26.44 -40.35
CA ALA A 34 -4.02 26.20 -39.04
C ALA A 34 -2.90 25.76 -38.09
N SER A 35 -2.64 26.56 -37.05
CA SER A 35 -1.74 26.15 -35.97
C SER A 35 -2.19 24.79 -35.43
N PRO A 36 -1.34 23.74 -35.43
CA PRO A 36 -1.73 22.45 -34.91
C PRO A 36 -2.07 22.61 -33.43
N LYS A 37 -3.35 22.42 -33.07
CA LYS A 37 -3.77 22.33 -31.67
C LYS A 37 -2.99 21.17 -31.03
N ALA A 38 -2.23 21.45 -29.98
CA ALA A 38 -1.51 20.43 -29.23
C ALA A 38 -2.52 19.36 -28.76
N LYS A 39 -2.45 18.15 -29.34
CA LYS A 39 -3.17 17.01 -28.78
C LYS A 39 -2.51 16.71 -27.43
N ALA A 40 -3.28 16.79 -26.36
CA ALA A 40 -2.81 16.33 -25.06
C ALA A 40 -2.41 14.85 -25.17
N GLY A 41 -1.16 14.53 -24.82
CA GLY A 41 -0.68 13.16 -24.80
C GLY A 41 -1.41 12.32 -23.74
N SER A 42 -1.37 11.00 -23.88
CA SER A 42 -1.86 10.10 -22.83
C SER A 42 -1.13 10.39 -21.51
N PRO A 43 -1.84 10.36 -20.37
CA PRO A 43 -1.21 10.54 -19.06
C PRO A 43 -0.09 9.51 -18.83
N LEU A 44 0.98 9.93 -18.14
CA LEU A 44 2.05 9.05 -17.71
C LEU A 44 1.53 8.03 -16.69
N GLN A 45 2.03 6.80 -16.76
CA GLN A 45 1.65 5.66 -15.93
C GLN A 45 2.76 5.36 -14.91
N ALA A 46 2.35 5.02 -13.68
CA ALA A 46 3.29 4.63 -12.64
C ALA A 46 4.03 3.33 -12.97
N GLY A 47 5.30 3.22 -12.59
CA GLY A 47 6.13 2.03 -12.83
C GLY A 47 6.60 1.85 -14.28
N VAL A 48 6.14 2.69 -15.21
CA VAL A 48 6.60 2.69 -16.60
C VAL A 48 7.85 3.57 -16.72
N ARG A 49 8.87 3.05 -17.41
CA ARG A 49 10.10 3.79 -17.72
C ARG A 49 9.86 4.67 -18.94
N TYR A 50 9.98 5.98 -18.76
CA TYR A 50 9.87 6.97 -19.82
C TYR A 50 11.25 7.45 -20.25
N GLU A 51 11.41 7.63 -21.56
CA GLU A 51 12.59 8.24 -22.16
C GLU A 51 12.26 9.70 -22.52
N VAL A 52 13.01 10.65 -21.98
CA VAL A 52 12.87 12.08 -22.28
C VAL A 52 13.98 12.52 -23.21
N ARG A 53 13.60 13.29 -24.22
CA ARG A 53 14.50 13.95 -25.16
C ARG A 53 14.16 15.43 -25.23
N LYS A 54 15.17 16.28 -25.37
CA LYS A 54 14.95 17.72 -25.65
C LYS A 54 14.24 17.83 -27.00
N ALA A 55 13.18 18.64 -27.07
CA ALA A 55 12.49 18.91 -28.31
C ALA A 55 13.46 19.52 -29.33
N LEU A 56 13.45 19.00 -30.56
CA LEU A 56 14.23 19.55 -31.67
C LEU A 56 13.53 20.79 -32.23
N ALA A 57 14.31 21.79 -32.63
CA ALA A 57 13.79 22.91 -33.40
C ALA A 57 13.30 22.43 -34.77
N ALA A 58 12.34 23.14 -35.35
CA ALA A 58 11.81 22.83 -36.67
C ALA A 58 12.94 22.81 -37.72
N GLY A 59 12.97 21.79 -38.58
CA GLY A 59 13.97 21.64 -39.65
C GLY A 59 15.28 20.95 -39.23
N VAL A 60 15.49 20.64 -37.95
CA VAL A 60 16.68 19.87 -37.51
C VAL A 60 16.44 18.37 -37.74
N PRO A 61 17.31 17.67 -38.49
CA PRO A 61 17.16 16.23 -38.70
C PRO A 61 17.33 15.47 -37.38
N PHE A 62 16.43 14.52 -37.14
CA PHE A 62 16.45 13.71 -35.95
C PHE A 62 17.58 12.67 -35.98
N ARG A 63 18.55 12.83 -35.07
CA ARG A 63 19.72 11.94 -34.93
C ARG A 63 19.73 11.29 -33.55
N PRO A 64 19.06 10.15 -33.36
CA PRO A 64 18.82 9.59 -32.02
C PRO A 64 20.11 9.13 -31.30
N GLN A 65 21.18 8.82 -32.04
CA GLN A 65 22.46 8.41 -31.46
C GLN A 65 23.24 9.57 -30.83
N GLU A 66 23.02 10.80 -31.31
CA GLU A 66 23.74 12.00 -30.86
C GLU A 66 23.00 12.74 -29.73
N MET A 67 21.77 12.34 -29.40
CA MET A 67 20.93 12.99 -28.40
C MET A 67 21.16 12.42 -26.99
N LYS A 68 21.28 13.30 -26.00
CA LYS A 68 21.26 12.91 -24.58
C LYS A 68 19.89 12.34 -24.23
N ARG A 69 19.89 11.13 -23.65
CA ARG A 69 18.70 10.39 -23.25
C ARG A 69 18.64 10.38 -21.73
N TYR A 70 17.52 10.84 -21.18
CA TYR A 70 17.24 10.75 -19.76
C TYR A 70 16.10 9.77 -19.56
N TYR A 71 16.25 8.89 -18.57
CA TYR A 71 15.18 7.98 -18.19
C TYR A 71 14.66 8.39 -16.83
N PHE A 72 13.35 8.43 -16.69
CA PHE A 72 12.72 8.52 -15.39
C PHE A 72 11.59 7.50 -15.30
N VAL A 73 11.35 7.01 -14.10
CA VAL A 73 10.20 6.17 -13.78
C VAL A 73 9.36 7.02 -12.85
N MET A 74 8.08 7.22 -13.18
CA MET A 74 7.17 7.77 -12.17
C MET A 74 6.93 6.67 -11.16
N GLU A 75 7.46 6.83 -9.94
CA GLU A 75 7.03 5.97 -8.85
C GLU A 75 5.53 6.19 -8.65
N ALA A 76 4.77 5.10 -8.47
CA ALA A 76 3.39 5.25 -8.02
C ALA A 76 3.41 6.14 -6.78
N PRO A 77 2.50 7.13 -6.65
CA PRO A 77 2.36 7.84 -5.40
C PRO A 77 2.19 6.79 -4.32
N ARG A 78 3.24 6.54 -3.55
CA ARG A 78 3.17 5.65 -2.40
C ARG A 78 2.20 6.39 -1.50
N PRO A 79 0.98 5.87 -1.31
CA PRO A 79 0.00 6.61 -0.54
C PRO A 79 0.65 6.93 0.81
N PRO A 80 0.36 8.10 1.40
CA PRO A 80 0.92 8.50 2.69
C PRO A 80 0.72 7.48 3.84
N LEU A 81 0.03 6.36 3.61
CA LEU A 81 -0.08 5.20 4.52
C LEU A 81 1.24 4.64 5.09
N MET A 82 2.43 4.99 4.58
CA MET A 82 3.69 4.53 5.17
C MET A 82 3.94 5.08 6.59
N ALA A 83 3.40 6.26 6.89
CA ALA A 83 3.29 6.81 8.23
C ALA A 83 1.91 7.49 8.28
N ALA A 84 0.94 6.93 9.01
CA ALA A 84 -0.43 7.42 8.90
C ALA A 84 -0.46 8.94 9.03
N THR A 85 -0.74 9.60 7.91
CA THR A 85 -0.50 11.03 7.76
C THR A 85 -1.71 11.73 8.35
N GLN A 86 -1.80 11.72 9.67
CA GLN A 86 -2.79 12.45 10.43
C GLN A 86 -2.11 13.09 11.64
N VAL A 87 -2.38 14.39 11.76
CA VAL A 87 -1.94 15.34 12.78
C VAL A 87 -1.80 14.68 14.16
N SER A 88 -0.58 14.67 14.69
CA SER A 88 -0.31 14.36 16.10
C SER A 88 -1.16 15.26 16.99
N GLY A 89 -1.74 14.71 18.05
CA GLY A 89 -2.63 15.46 18.95
C GLY A 89 -4.11 15.40 18.59
N ARG A 90 -4.52 14.58 17.59
CA ARG A 90 -5.94 14.32 17.32
C ARG A 90 -6.56 13.57 18.51
N ARG A 91 -7.49 14.23 19.21
CA ARG A 91 -8.34 13.60 20.21
C ARG A 91 -9.47 12.82 19.55
N MET A 92 -9.75 11.63 20.04
CA MET A 92 -10.88 10.82 19.60
C MET A 92 -11.39 9.94 20.74
N THR A 93 -12.70 9.73 20.77
CA THR A 93 -13.33 8.79 21.70
C THR A 93 -13.28 7.38 21.14
N VAL A 94 -12.75 6.43 21.91
CA VAL A 94 -12.55 5.04 21.51
C VAL A 94 -13.10 4.10 22.56
N ARG A 95 -13.74 3.02 22.13
CA ARG A 95 -14.12 1.92 23.01
C ARG A 95 -12.86 1.16 23.42
N THR A 96 -12.65 1.02 24.71
CA THR A 96 -11.55 0.23 25.27
C THR A 96 -12.06 -0.91 26.13
N THR A 97 -11.34 -2.02 26.06
CA THR A 97 -11.45 -3.15 26.97
C THR A 97 -10.10 -3.35 27.67
N ALA A 98 -9.97 -4.40 28.47
CA ALA A 98 -8.68 -4.85 28.98
C ALA A 98 -8.57 -6.36 28.86
N TYR A 99 -7.34 -6.83 28.71
CA TYR A 99 -6.98 -8.25 28.68
C TYR A 99 -5.82 -8.53 29.63
N CYS A 100 -5.70 -9.79 30.03
CA CYS A 100 -4.63 -10.31 30.88
C CYS A 100 -4.04 -11.57 30.25
N HIS A 101 -2.73 -11.78 30.42
CA HIS A 101 -2.06 -12.98 29.92
C HIS A 101 -2.43 -14.26 30.71
N ASP A 102 -3.08 -14.09 31.87
CA ASP A 102 -3.63 -15.17 32.69
C ASP A 102 -5.03 -15.63 32.24
N GLU A 103 -5.58 -15.05 31.15
CA GLU A 103 -6.85 -15.52 30.57
C GLU A 103 -6.64 -16.83 29.80
N ASP A 104 -7.62 -17.73 29.85
CA ASP A 104 -7.53 -19.09 29.28
C ASP A 104 -7.14 -19.09 27.79
N ASP A 105 -7.60 -18.09 27.03
CA ASP A 105 -7.31 -17.93 25.61
C ASP A 105 -5.92 -17.35 25.31
N HIS A 106 -5.22 -16.84 26.33
CA HIS A 106 -3.86 -16.28 26.26
C HIS A 106 -2.77 -17.20 26.79
N ILE A 107 -3.10 -18.25 27.55
CA ILE A 107 -2.11 -19.18 28.15
C ILE A 107 -1.12 -19.72 27.11
N VAL A 108 -1.59 -20.01 25.88
CA VAL A 108 -0.76 -20.55 24.79
C VAL A 108 0.33 -19.57 24.33
N TYR A 109 0.06 -18.26 24.43
CA TYR A 109 0.98 -17.20 24.00
C TYR A 109 1.83 -16.66 25.16
N GLY A 110 1.40 -16.91 26.40
CA GLY A 110 2.06 -16.46 27.61
C GLY A 110 2.16 -14.94 27.65
N VAL A 111 3.29 -14.43 28.15
CA VAL A 111 3.53 -12.98 28.31
C VAL A 111 4.03 -12.28 27.05
N LYS A 112 3.80 -12.83 25.85
CA LYS A 112 4.31 -12.27 24.59
C LYS A 112 3.20 -11.63 23.77
N ASN A 113 3.48 -10.45 23.23
CA ASN A 113 2.63 -9.78 22.24
C ASN A 113 2.78 -10.41 20.84
N ALA A 114 1.98 -9.96 19.88
CA ALA A 114 2.09 -10.37 18.47
C ALA A 114 3.43 -10.07 17.80
N LEU A 115 4.30 -9.23 18.38
CA LEU A 115 5.69 -9.04 17.92
C LEU A 115 6.66 -10.12 18.44
N GLY A 116 6.21 -11.01 19.32
CA GLY A 116 7.04 -12.01 19.98
C GLY A 116 7.87 -11.45 21.14
N THR A 117 7.61 -10.21 21.56
CA THR A 117 8.31 -9.54 22.67
C THR A 117 7.45 -9.55 23.95
N PRO A 118 8.04 -9.39 25.15
CA PRO A 118 7.27 -9.35 26.38
C PRO A 118 6.26 -8.20 26.41
N LEU A 119 5.07 -8.47 26.95
CA LEU A 119 4.03 -7.48 27.22
C LEU A 119 4.54 -6.42 28.20
N LYS A 120 4.25 -5.15 27.92
CA LYS A 120 4.79 -4.00 28.64
C LYS A 120 3.75 -3.48 29.63
N PHE A 121 4.16 -3.22 30.87
CA PHE A 121 3.35 -2.50 31.85
C PHE A 121 4.21 -1.58 32.72
N GLY A 122 4.16 -0.29 32.42
CA GLY A 122 4.89 0.76 33.13
C GLY A 122 4.46 2.14 32.61
N SER A 123 5.43 3.01 32.32
CA SER A 123 5.21 4.27 31.60
C SER A 123 4.84 4.04 30.13
N VAL A 124 5.29 2.92 29.54
CA VAL A 124 4.80 2.40 28.26
C VAL A 124 4.04 1.10 28.53
N ARG A 125 2.85 0.97 27.92
CA ARG A 125 1.96 -0.20 28.10
C ARG A 125 1.55 -0.79 26.76
N SER A 126 1.51 -2.12 26.70
CA SER A 126 1.03 -2.84 25.52
C SER A 126 -0.47 -2.63 25.31
N ALA A 127 -0.88 -2.62 24.06
CA ALA A 127 -2.27 -2.55 23.65
C ALA A 127 -2.49 -3.41 22.42
N ALA A 128 -3.60 -4.14 22.42
CA ALA A 128 -4.06 -4.91 21.28
C ALA A 128 -5.08 -4.10 20.48
N ALA A 129 -5.02 -4.16 19.15
CA ALA A 129 -5.98 -3.51 18.29
C ALA A 129 -6.07 -4.19 16.92
N ASP A 130 -7.08 -3.81 16.15
CA ASP A 130 -7.12 -4.08 14.71
C ASP A 130 -6.04 -3.26 14.00
N TRP A 131 -5.01 -3.93 13.48
CA TRP A 131 -3.88 -3.28 12.81
C TRP A 131 -4.25 -2.62 11.47
N SER A 132 -5.40 -2.96 10.88
CA SER A 132 -5.92 -2.20 9.74
C SER A 132 -6.42 -0.81 10.17
N ARG A 133 -6.73 -0.60 11.45
CA ARG A 133 -7.24 0.66 11.99
C ARG A 133 -6.19 1.41 12.82
N TYR A 134 -5.49 0.70 13.69
CA TYR A 134 -4.38 1.22 14.49
C TYR A 134 -3.15 0.38 14.17
N PRO A 135 -2.34 0.79 13.18
CA PRO A 135 -1.19 0.01 12.76
C PRO A 135 -0.20 -0.21 13.88
N VAL A 136 0.60 -1.26 13.75
CA VAL A 136 1.61 -1.62 14.74
C VAL A 136 2.59 -0.46 14.95
N GLY A 137 2.90 -0.19 16.22
CA GLY A 137 3.68 0.97 16.66
C GLY A 137 2.89 2.26 16.85
N THR A 138 1.55 2.25 16.72
CA THR A 138 0.72 3.41 17.09
C THR A 138 0.88 3.68 18.58
N ARG A 139 1.18 4.93 18.95
CA ARG A 139 1.34 5.38 20.33
C ARG A 139 0.29 6.41 20.67
N PHE A 140 -0.38 6.23 21.81
CA PHE A 140 -1.43 7.13 22.27
C PHE A 140 -1.42 7.28 23.78
N ARG A 141 -2.04 8.35 24.27
CA ARG A 141 -2.37 8.58 25.69
C ARG A 141 -3.87 8.54 25.87
N ILE A 142 -4.31 8.17 27.07
CA ILE A 142 -5.69 8.37 27.51
C ILE A 142 -5.73 9.70 28.24
N ALA A 143 -6.73 10.55 27.99
CA ALA A 143 -6.78 11.92 28.52
C ALA A 143 -6.64 12.01 30.06
N GLY A 144 -7.12 11.02 30.80
CA GLY A 144 -6.99 10.93 32.26
C GLY A 144 -5.71 10.23 32.77
N GLN A 145 -4.79 9.85 31.88
CA GLN A 145 -3.52 9.17 32.21
C GLN A 145 -2.36 9.74 31.38
N PRO A 146 -2.01 11.02 31.54
CA PRO A 146 -1.03 11.70 30.67
C PRO A 146 0.38 11.10 30.76
N ASP A 147 0.75 10.52 31.90
CA ASP A 147 2.07 9.90 32.14
C ASP A 147 2.21 8.49 31.58
N VAL A 148 1.13 7.94 30.99
CA VAL A 148 1.07 6.59 30.45
C VAL A 148 0.91 6.64 28.94
N VAL A 149 1.89 6.09 28.23
CA VAL A 149 1.82 5.89 26.78
C VAL A 149 1.44 4.44 26.50
N TYR A 150 0.38 4.25 25.73
CA TYR A 150 0.02 2.95 25.18
C TYR A 150 0.66 2.79 23.81
N GLU A 151 1.19 1.60 23.53
CA GLU A 151 1.78 1.23 22.23
C GLU A 151 1.00 0.03 21.68
N VAL A 152 0.51 0.18 20.44
CA VAL A 152 -0.13 -0.93 19.73
C VAL A 152 0.95 -1.88 19.24
N ASP A 153 1.14 -2.97 19.98
CA ASP A 153 2.12 -4.02 19.70
C ASP A 153 1.49 -5.41 19.62
N ASP A 154 0.17 -5.49 19.79
CA ASP A 154 -0.59 -6.73 19.81
C ASP A 154 -1.88 -6.65 18.96
N TYR A 155 -2.50 -7.79 18.68
CA TYR A 155 -3.81 -7.87 18.03
C TYR A 155 -4.59 -9.11 18.48
N GLY A 156 -5.92 -9.06 18.35
CA GLY A 156 -6.81 -10.16 18.72
C GLY A 156 -7.99 -10.30 17.76
N SER A 157 -8.47 -11.53 17.58
CA SER A 157 -9.58 -11.84 16.66
C SER A 157 -10.86 -11.07 16.99
N ALA A 158 -11.17 -10.90 18.28
CA ALA A 158 -12.34 -10.18 18.79
C ALA A 158 -12.29 -8.66 18.51
N LEU A 159 -11.14 -8.10 18.15
CA LEU A 159 -10.95 -6.67 17.94
C LEU A 159 -11.17 -6.24 16.49
N VAL A 160 -10.96 -7.16 15.53
CA VAL A 160 -10.99 -6.86 14.09
C VAL A 160 -12.36 -6.36 13.64
N GLY A 161 -12.39 -5.17 13.02
CA GLY A 161 -13.61 -4.51 12.54
C GLY A 161 -14.43 -3.78 13.61
N THR A 162 -14.06 -3.87 14.90
CA THR A 162 -14.88 -3.29 15.99
C THR A 162 -14.50 -1.85 16.33
N GLY A 163 -13.27 -1.44 16.02
CA GLY A 163 -12.73 -0.15 16.45
C GLY A 163 -12.27 -0.08 17.91
N THR A 164 -12.23 -1.23 18.59
CA THR A 164 -11.86 -1.36 20.00
C THR A 164 -10.35 -1.42 20.17
N ILE A 165 -9.85 -0.84 21.25
CA ILE A 165 -8.48 -1.04 21.71
C ILE A 165 -8.51 -1.80 23.04
N ASP A 166 -7.79 -2.90 23.12
CA ASP A 166 -7.69 -3.72 24.32
C ASP A 166 -6.41 -3.38 25.09
N LEU A 167 -6.52 -3.01 26.37
CA LEU A 167 -5.39 -2.54 27.15
C LEU A 167 -4.82 -3.65 28.02
N TYR A 168 -3.52 -3.93 27.88
CA TYR A 168 -2.88 -4.97 28.68
C TYR A 168 -2.88 -4.63 30.18
N LYS A 169 -3.23 -5.63 30.99
CA LYS A 169 -3.16 -5.61 32.45
C LYS A 169 -2.38 -6.83 32.96
N PRO A 170 -1.45 -6.65 33.91
CA PRO A 170 -0.70 -7.77 34.49
C PRO A 170 -1.51 -8.74 35.34
N THR A 171 -2.71 -8.37 35.78
CA THR A 171 -3.56 -9.23 36.61
C THR A 171 -5.03 -9.12 36.22
N GLN A 172 -5.79 -10.20 36.44
CA GLN A 172 -7.24 -10.22 36.24
C GLN A 172 -7.97 -9.17 37.09
N GLY A 173 -7.49 -8.88 38.31
CA GLY A 173 -8.04 -7.82 39.14
C GLY A 173 -7.98 -6.45 38.44
N GLN A 174 -6.81 -6.08 37.91
CA GLN A 174 -6.65 -4.81 37.17
C GLN A 174 -7.40 -4.78 35.84
N MET A 175 -7.59 -5.93 35.21
CA MET A 175 -8.44 -6.11 34.03
C MET A 175 -9.91 -5.83 34.36
N ASN A 176 -10.42 -6.44 35.44
CA ASN A 176 -11.79 -6.25 35.91
C ASN A 176 -12.06 -4.82 36.37
N ASP A 177 -11.11 -4.22 37.11
CA ASP A 177 -11.17 -2.81 37.52
C ASP A 177 -11.23 -1.85 36.32
N TRP A 178 -10.65 -2.26 35.18
CA TRP A 178 -10.76 -1.52 33.93
C TRP A 178 -12.11 -1.77 33.24
N GLY A 179 -12.47 -3.02 32.96
CA GLY A 179 -13.70 -3.36 32.26
C GLY A 179 -13.86 -2.68 30.89
N VAL A 180 -15.10 -2.64 30.38
CA VAL A 180 -15.43 -1.98 29.11
C VAL A 180 -15.74 -0.50 29.36
N ARG A 181 -15.13 0.39 28.61
CA ARG A 181 -15.41 1.84 28.70
C ARG A 181 -15.14 2.56 27.38
N HIS A 182 -15.67 3.78 27.27
CA HIS A 182 -15.28 4.71 26.20
C HIS A 182 -14.38 5.78 26.79
N VAL A 183 -13.22 6.00 26.19
CA VAL A 183 -12.24 6.97 26.67
C VAL A 183 -11.79 7.87 25.53
N ASP A 184 -11.44 9.09 25.87
CA ASP A 184 -10.77 9.99 24.94
C ASP A 184 -9.28 9.65 24.91
N ILE A 185 -8.79 9.33 23.71
CA ILE A 185 -7.38 9.13 23.44
C ILE A 185 -6.80 10.29 22.65
N GLU A 186 -5.52 10.56 22.87
CA GLU A 186 -4.70 11.43 22.05
C GLU A 186 -3.65 10.58 21.35
N VAL A 187 -3.73 10.49 20.03
CA VAL A 187 -2.70 9.78 19.25
C VAL A 187 -1.45 10.66 19.15
N ILE A 188 -0.37 10.18 19.75
CA ILE A 188 0.95 10.83 19.74
C ILE A 188 1.63 10.58 18.40
N GLN A 189 1.61 9.33 17.98
CA GLN A 189 2.27 8.86 16.78
C GLN A 189 1.48 7.69 16.19
N TRP A 190 1.22 7.74 14.89
CA TRP A 190 0.66 6.59 14.21
C TRP A 190 1.73 5.55 13.86
N GLY A 191 1.33 4.28 13.89
CA GLY A 191 2.15 3.16 13.46
C GLY A 191 2.33 3.09 11.94
N SER A 192 2.87 1.97 11.48
CA SER A 192 3.14 1.73 10.05
C SER A 192 2.30 0.58 9.49
N TYR A 193 1.48 0.88 8.48
CA TYR A 193 0.73 -0.12 7.74
C TYR A 193 1.65 -1.12 7.02
N GLN A 194 2.78 -0.66 6.48
CA GLN A 194 3.76 -1.54 5.84
C GLN A 194 4.30 -2.56 6.84
N ARG A 195 4.74 -2.09 8.02
CA ARG A 195 5.24 -2.96 9.07
C ARG A 195 4.18 -3.96 9.54
N SER A 196 2.93 -3.50 9.68
CA SER A 196 1.79 -4.39 9.99
C SER A 196 1.63 -5.48 8.95
N MET A 197 1.66 -5.14 7.66
CA MET A 197 1.56 -6.10 6.55
C MET A 197 2.72 -7.08 6.54
N ASP A 198 3.95 -6.60 6.70
CA ASP A 198 5.16 -7.45 6.70
C ASP A 198 5.09 -8.51 7.81
N ILE A 199 4.62 -8.14 8.99
CA ILE A 199 4.45 -9.08 10.11
C ILE A 199 3.28 -10.05 9.88
N MET A 200 2.17 -9.57 9.33
CA MET A 200 0.95 -10.35 9.15
C MET A 200 0.97 -11.27 7.92
N ARG A 201 1.85 -11.02 6.95
CA ARG A 201 1.89 -11.73 5.66
C ARG A 201 1.94 -13.25 5.83
N ASP A 202 2.78 -13.72 6.76
CA ASP A 202 2.97 -15.16 7.02
C ASP A 202 1.93 -15.74 8.00
N ARG A 203 0.96 -14.92 8.44
CA ARG A 203 -0.05 -15.26 9.44
C ARG A 203 -1.48 -15.28 8.87
N THR A 204 -1.61 -15.03 7.57
CA THR A 204 -2.88 -14.97 6.80
C THR A 204 -3.68 -16.28 6.74
N LYS A 205 -3.12 -17.39 7.26
CA LYS A 205 -3.88 -18.62 7.51
C LYS A 205 -5.05 -18.38 8.47
N TRP A 206 -4.91 -17.43 9.40
CA TRP A 206 -5.96 -17.05 10.34
C TRP A 206 -6.94 -16.05 9.71
N PRO A 207 -8.27 -16.31 9.73
CA PRO A 207 -9.24 -15.46 9.04
C PRO A 207 -9.22 -13.99 9.48
N HIS A 208 -9.05 -13.72 10.77
CA HIS A 208 -9.01 -12.36 11.30
C HIS A 208 -7.75 -11.60 10.84
N VAL A 209 -6.61 -12.29 10.71
CA VAL A 209 -5.38 -11.68 10.16
C VAL A 209 -5.56 -11.38 8.67
N ARG A 210 -6.10 -12.34 7.91
CA ARG A 210 -6.38 -12.15 6.48
C ARG A 210 -7.27 -10.94 6.25
N ARG A 211 -8.33 -10.79 7.04
CA ARG A 211 -9.22 -9.62 6.98
C ARG A 211 -8.47 -8.31 7.23
N MET A 212 -7.60 -8.23 8.24
CA MET A 212 -6.81 -7.02 8.47
C MET A 212 -5.89 -6.69 7.29
N VAL A 213 -5.28 -7.70 6.67
CA VAL A 213 -4.44 -7.54 5.47
C VAL A 213 -5.26 -7.00 4.30
N GLU A 214 -6.42 -7.61 4.01
CA GLU A 214 -7.35 -7.17 2.96
C GLU A 214 -7.86 -5.73 3.19
N ASP A 215 -8.17 -5.38 4.45
CA ASP A 215 -8.61 -4.03 4.83
C ASP A 215 -7.50 -2.98 4.62
N ILE A 216 -6.24 -3.34 4.89
CA ILE A 216 -5.08 -2.47 4.61
C ILE A 216 -4.90 -2.29 3.10
N GLU A 217 -4.91 -3.38 2.33
CA GLU A 217 -4.79 -3.34 0.87
C GLU A 217 -5.89 -2.49 0.23
N THR A 218 -7.12 -2.64 0.71
CA THR A 218 -8.27 -1.83 0.26
C THR A 218 -8.05 -0.35 0.53
N LYS A 219 -7.56 0.02 1.73
CA LYS A 219 -7.23 1.42 2.05
C LYS A 219 -6.12 1.98 1.19
N VAL A 220 -5.05 1.20 0.97
CA VAL A 220 -3.94 1.58 0.07
C VAL A 220 -4.45 1.82 -1.34
N TYR A 221 -5.30 0.93 -1.86
CA TYR A 221 -5.91 1.07 -3.19
C TYR A 221 -6.77 2.34 -3.29
N GLN A 222 -7.64 2.58 -2.31
CA GLN A 222 -8.53 3.76 -2.29
C GLN A 222 -7.74 5.07 -2.25
N VAL A 223 -6.70 5.17 -1.41
CA VAL A 223 -5.88 6.39 -1.32
C VAL A 223 -5.06 6.59 -2.60
N THR A 224 -4.50 5.52 -3.15
CA THR A 224 -3.78 5.59 -4.44
C THR A 224 -4.72 6.09 -5.55
N ALA A 225 -5.91 5.50 -5.65
CA ALA A 225 -6.92 5.89 -6.63
C ALA A 225 -7.39 7.35 -6.46
N GLN A 226 -7.52 7.84 -5.23
CA GLN A 226 -7.83 9.25 -4.95
C GLN A 226 -6.69 10.18 -5.38
N SER A 227 -5.43 9.82 -5.10
CA SER A 227 -4.27 10.64 -5.49
C SER A 227 -4.13 10.77 -7.02
N LEU A 228 -4.46 9.70 -7.76
CA LEU A 228 -4.45 9.68 -9.22
C LEU A 228 -5.57 10.50 -9.86
N ARG A 229 -6.60 10.91 -9.08
CA ARG A 229 -7.69 11.78 -9.57
C ARG A 229 -7.38 13.28 -9.43
N GLY A 230 -6.33 13.67 -8.71
CA GLY A 230 -5.90 15.07 -8.60
C GLY A 230 -4.96 15.48 -9.76
N PRO A 231 -4.84 16.78 -10.08
CA PRO A 231 -3.84 17.23 -11.05
C PRO A 231 -2.45 16.89 -10.50
N MET A 232 -1.74 15.98 -11.17
CA MET A 232 -0.35 15.67 -10.84
C MET A 232 0.53 16.82 -11.31
N THR A 233 0.72 17.83 -10.46
CA THR A 233 1.66 18.91 -10.72
C THR A 233 3.07 18.40 -10.46
N ALA A 234 3.82 18.15 -11.55
CA ALA A 234 5.26 17.99 -11.46
C ALA A 234 5.88 19.38 -11.21
N SER A 235 6.39 19.60 -10.01
CA SER A 235 7.32 20.70 -9.73
C SER A 235 8.70 20.33 -10.26
N LEU A 236 9.24 21.16 -11.16
CA LEU A 236 10.60 21.09 -11.68
C LEU A 236 11.62 21.55 -10.65
#